data_AF-A0A2T7P3I5-F1
#
_entry.id   AF-A0A2T7P3I5-F1
#
_cell.length_a   1.000
_cell.length_b   1.000
_cell.length_c   1.000
_cell.angle_alpha   90.00
_cell.angle_beta   90.00
_cell.angle_gamma   90.00
#
_symmetry.space_group_name_H-M   'P 1'
#
loop_
_entity.id
_entity.type
_entity.pdbx_description
1 polymer ?
#
loop_
_entity_poly.entity_id
_entity_poly.type
_entity_poly.pdbx_seq_one_letter_code
_entity_poly.pdbx_strand_id
1 'polypeptide(L)'
;MNQENITIGSSSALNQSVYVALTVRNLTSCLNTSHYLKLSTHRAVIDIRAQASDKLPRLSSCEMQVTAQASMVFFINVISISVQCPSFQLVLTDVGATSRRLINSCDNDIPSEVWSFTNIVVMTFLVSLESQAIQVILNFTAIPANDRPKLEIVFSSEKRGYIQTPNWDGIKKYPVLMDSWVKIDVPQLSSVMVSLPHMDLEGESSNICPNDGIELYVNDTSHRPVLSRCKNVPIPPRLFQTPALYVHFYSNEYGSNTGFRLFFSIHNQSSLPVRLADGRWNCSGLNWTDFSSHFSCNLNSDCVGSEDEAICPYTSPRCGVGQPFFEKSCYILEKFTPNGTWKEAFDFCLSRGMRLASLNTLAEWNNAVDLLRVADVGVAVVGMLQMFVQRQM
;
A
#
# COMPACT_ATOMS: atom_id res chain seq x y z
N MET A 1 -43.53 21.74 4.56
CA MET A 1 -42.12 21.31 4.53
C MET A 1 -41.47 21.83 5.80
N ASN A 2 -41.60 21.10 6.91
CA ASN A 2 -41.04 21.52 8.20
C ASN A 2 -39.72 20.78 8.39
N GLN A 3 -38.61 21.50 8.24
CA GLN A 3 -37.29 21.03 8.68
C GLN A 3 -37.28 20.98 10.20
N GLU A 4 -37.35 19.80 10.80
CA GLU A 4 -36.96 19.65 12.20
C GLU A 4 -35.44 19.59 12.26
N ASN A 5 -34.81 20.74 12.50
CA ASN A 5 -33.45 20.78 13.01
C ASN A 5 -33.50 20.19 14.43
N ILE A 6 -33.20 18.90 14.55
CA ILE A 6 -32.90 18.32 15.87
C ILE A 6 -31.59 18.93 16.34
N THR A 7 -31.71 20.10 16.95
CA THR A 7 -30.62 20.82 17.61
C THR A 7 -30.58 20.27 19.03
N ILE A 8 -29.78 19.21 19.25
CA ILE A 8 -29.64 18.63 20.59
C ILE A 8 -28.79 19.60 21.42
N GLY A 9 -29.49 20.48 22.17
CA GLY A 9 -29.04 21.23 23.35
C GLY A 9 -27.62 21.79 23.36
N SER A 10 -27.45 23.06 22.96
CA SER A 10 -26.28 23.86 23.37
C SER A 10 -26.46 24.30 24.83
N SER A 11 -25.82 23.61 25.77
CA SER A 11 -25.49 24.22 27.06
C SER A 11 -24.13 24.90 26.93
N SER A 12 -24.09 26.18 27.31
CA SER A 12 -22.95 27.08 27.22
C SER A 12 -21.76 26.59 28.04
N ALA A 13 -20.83 25.89 27.40
CA ALA A 13 -19.42 25.80 27.80
C ALA A 13 -18.61 25.27 26.61
N LEU A 14 -17.59 26.02 26.18
CA LEU A 14 -16.57 25.54 25.26
C LEU A 14 -15.92 24.26 25.85
N ASN A 15 -15.64 23.26 25.01
CA ASN A 15 -14.99 21.97 25.31
C ASN A 15 -15.85 20.77 25.77
N GLN A 16 -17.02 20.53 25.19
CA GLN A 16 -17.63 19.20 25.29
C GLN A 16 -17.88 18.59 23.91
N SER A 17 -17.24 17.44 23.67
CA SER A 17 -17.54 16.53 22.58
C SER A 17 -19.03 16.18 22.61
N VAL A 18 -19.81 16.79 21.71
CA VAL A 18 -21.24 16.52 21.54
C VAL A 18 -21.39 15.13 20.94
N TYR A 19 -21.48 14.12 21.79
CA TYR A 19 -21.73 12.74 21.38
C TYR A 19 -23.20 12.60 20.98
N VAL A 20 -23.46 12.39 19.69
CA VAL A 20 -24.80 12.05 19.21
C VAL A 20 -24.84 10.55 18.93
N ALA A 21 -25.62 9.82 19.73
CA ALA A 21 -26.02 8.44 19.44
C ALA A 21 -27.38 8.43 18.72
N LEU A 22 -27.39 7.95 17.48
CA LEU A 22 -28.63 7.64 16.77
C LEU A 22 -29.02 6.19 17.04
N THR A 23 -30.22 5.96 17.57
CA THR A 23 -30.76 4.63 17.87
C THR A 23 -31.74 4.16 16.79
N VAL A 24 -32.15 2.89 16.85
CA VAL A 24 -33.18 2.32 15.95
C VAL A 24 -34.47 3.14 15.96
N ARG A 25 -34.89 3.70 17.10
CA ARG A 25 -36.10 4.54 17.15
C ARG A 25 -36.00 5.75 16.22
N ASN A 26 -34.83 6.37 16.17
CA ASN A 26 -34.57 7.52 15.30
C ASN A 26 -34.60 7.10 13.82
N LEU A 27 -34.04 5.92 13.51
CA LEU A 27 -34.10 5.34 12.17
C LEU A 27 -35.54 5.01 11.77
N THR A 28 -36.32 4.32 12.60
CA THR A 28 -37.73 4.00 12.34
C THR A 28 -38.55 5.26 12.14
N SER A 29 -38.32 6.30 12.95
CA SER A 29 -38.97 7.61 12.78
C SER A 29 -38.63 8.21 11.42
N CYS A 30 -37.36 8.19 11.02
CA CYS A 30 -36.91 8.73 9.73
C CYS A 30 -37.53 7.99 8.54
N LEU A 31 -37.55 6.65 8.60
CA LEU A 31 -38.09 5.78 7.55
C LEU A 31 -39.61 5.92 7.38
N ASN A 32 -40.34 6.15 8.47
CA ASN A 32 -41.81 6.25 8.44
C ASN A 32 -42.32 7.51 7.74
N THR A 33 -41.56 8.60 7.79
CA THR A 33 -42.04 9.90 7.33
C THR A 33 -41.29 10.42 6.10
N SER A 34 -40.36 9.63 5.53
CA SER A 34 -39.44 10.07 4.47
C SER A 34 -38.64 11.32 4.90
N HIS A 35 -38.26 11.35 6.18
CA HIS A 35 -37.58 12.50 6.75
C HIS A 35 -36.08 12.49 6.39
N TYR A 36 -35.54 13.70 6.44
CA TYR A 36 -34.11 13.97 6.34
C TYR A 36 -33.65 14.47 7.72
N LEU A 37 -32.65 13.81 8.30
CA LEU A 37 -32.08 14.17 9.61
C LEU A 37 -30.75 14.89 9.40
N LYS A 38 -30.60 16.09 9.98
CA LYS A 38 -29.34 16.84 9.92
C LYS A 38 -28.70 16.94 11.30
N LEU A 39 -27.42 16.60 11.37
CA LEU A 39 -26.60 16.64 12.57
C LEU A 39 -25.37 17.50 12.32
N SER A 40 -25.11 18.46 13.21
CA SER A 40 -23.89 19.27 13.18
C SER A 40 -23.05 18.96 14.42
N THR A 41 -21.88 18.35 14.26
CA THR A 41 -21.05 17.93 15.40
C THR A 41 -19.58 17.74 15.05
N HIS A 42 -18.72 17.75 16.07
CA HIS A 42 -17.32 17.35 15.98
C HIS A 42 -17.13 15.84 16.14
N ARG A 43 -18.02 15.14 16.85
CA ARG A 43 -17.97 13.69 17.04
C ARG A 43 -19.38 13.12 16.97
N ALA A 44 -19.59 12.03 16.26
CA ALA A 44 -20.87 11.33 16.24
C ALA A 44 -20.62 9.83 16.30
N VAL A 45 -21.45 9.10 17.04
CA VAL A 45 -21.44 7.64 16.95
C VAL A 45 -22.82 7.19 16.54
N ILE A 46 -22.92 6.64 15.34
CA ILE A 46 -24.17 6.10 14.83
C ILE A 46 -24.20 4.62 15.22
N ASP A 47 -25.05 4.25 16.18
CA ASP A 47 -25.20 2.88 16.67
C ASP A 47 -26.64 2.40 16.45
N ILE A 48 -26.86 1.76 15.30
CA ILE A 48 -28.14 1.21 14.89
C ILE A 48 -28.06 -0.31 15.05
N ARG A 49 -28.85 -0.84 16.00
CA ARG A 49 -29.00 -2.28 16.23
C ARG A 49 -30.47 -2.66 16.22
N ALA A 50 -30.96 -3.13 15.09
CA ALA A 50 -32.34 -3.63 15.01
C ALA A 50 -32.34 -5.15 15.04
N GLN A 51 -33.24 -5.73 15.81
CA GLN A 51 -33.51 -7.16 15.82
C GLN A 51 -34.58 -7.50 14.77
N ALA A 52 -34.71 -8.78 14.42
CA ALA A 52 -35.76 -9.23 13.52
C ALA A 52 -37.20 -8.88 14.00
N SER A 53 -37.38 -8.65 15.31
CA SER A 53 -38.65 -8.21 15.90
C SER A 53 -38.99 -6.74 15.64
N ASP A 54 -38.02 -5.90 15.29
CA ASP A 54 -38.15 -4.43 15.34
C ASP A 54 -38.91 -3.83 14.14
N LYS A 55 -39.42 -4.67 13.21
CA LYS A 55 -40.28 -4.33 12.07
C LYS A 55 -40.02 -2.93 11.49
N LEU A 56 -38.88 -2.74 10.81
CA LEU A 56 -38.64 -1.46 10.11
C LEU A 56 -39.64 -1.32 8.94
N PRO A 57 -39.97 -0.07 8.57
CA PRO A 57 -40.92 0.19 7.49
C PRO A 57 -40.41 -0.38 6.17
N ARG A 58 -41.22 -1.19 5.48
CA ARG A 58 -40.86 -1.74 4.16
C ARG A 58 -40.91 -0.66 3.08
N LEU A 59 -40.11 -0.82 2.02
CA LEU A 59 -40.04 0.10 0.87
C LEU A 59 -39.84 1.56 1.31
N SER A 60 -38.96 1.76 2.29
CA SER A 60 -38.68 3.07 2.87
C SER A 60 -37.23 3.46 2.64
N SER A 61 -37.00 4.77 2.65
CA SER A 61 -35.66 5.35 2.61
C SER A 61 -35.54 6.45 3.65
N CYS A 62 -34.33 6.62 4.17
CA CYS A 62 -34.01 7.66 5.13
C CYS A 62 -32.65 8.23 4.77
N GLU A 63 -32.53 9.56 4.80
CA GLU A 63 -31.26 10.25 4.65
C GLU A 63 -30.87 10.93 5.95
N MET A 64 -29.64 10.70 6.38
CA MET A 64 -29.06 11.34 7.55
C MET A 64 -27.78 12.06 7.16
N GLN A 65 -27.76 13.38 7.30
CA GLN A 65 -26.59 14.19 7.05
C GLN A 65 -25.83 14.49 8.34
N VAL A 66 -24.52 14.21 8.35
CA VAL A 66 -23.58 14.65 9.36
C VAL A 66 -22.73 15.79 8.78
N THR A 67 -22.67 16.91 9.48
CA THR A 67 -21.98 18.13 9.06
C THR A 67 -20.97 18.56 10.11
N ALA A 68 -19.75 18.86 9.69
CA ALA A 68 -18.70 19.47 10.50
C ALA A 68 -18.50 20.95 10.12
N GLN A 69 -17.61 21.64 10.83
CA GLN A 69 -17.16 22.97 10.45
C GLN A 69 -16.47 22.95 9.07
N ALA A 70 -16.51 24.07 8.34
CA ALA A 70 -16.06 24.14 6.95
C ALA A 70 -14.56 23.79 6.74
N SER A 71 -13.70 23.95 7.75
CA SER A 71 -12.26 23.60 7.68
C SER A 71 -11.96 22.16 8.09
N MET A 72 -12.98 21.37 8.42
CA MET A 72 -12.87 20.01 8.92
C MET A 72 -13.39 19.01 7.90
N VAL A 73 -12.90 17.78 8.00
CA VAL A 73 -13.41 16.59 7.31
C VAL A 73 -13.70 15.52 8.36
N PHE A 74 -14.39 14.45 7.98
CA PHE A 74 -14.65 13.33 8.87
C PHE A 74 -13.65 12.20 8.65
N PHE A 75 -12.99 11.79 9.73
CA PHE A 75 -12.48 10.44 9.90
C PHE A 75 -13.62 9.54 10.37
N ILE A 76 -13.88 8.46 9.63
CA ILE A 76 -14.97 7.52 9.85
C ILE A 76 -14.35 6.18 10.18
N ASN A 77 -14.47 5.76 11.44
CA ASN A 77 -14.09 4.42 11.87
C ASN A 77 -15.31 3.50 11.80
N VAL A 78 -15.21 2.45 10.99
CA VAL A 78 -16.24 1.43 10.78
C VAL A 78 -16.05 0.34 11.81
N ILE A 79 -16.83 0.41 12.89
CA ILE A 79 -16.73 -0.55 14.00
C ILE A 79 -17.43 -1.85 13.64
N SER A 80 -18.60 -1.76 12.99
CA SER A 80 -19.36 -2.92 12.53
C SER A 80 -20.38 -2.51 11.48
N ILE A 81 -20.43 -3.22 10.36
CA ILE A 81 -21.57 -3.20 9.43
C ILE A 81 -21.96 -4.64 9.16
N SER A 82 -23.11 -5.03 9.68
CA SER A 82 -23.75 -6.32 9.43
C SER A 82 -25.16 -6.03 8.96
N VAL A 83 -25.37 -6.18 7.66
CA VAL A 83 -26.64 -5.94 7.00
C VAL A 83 -26.91 -7.09 6.04
N GLN A 84 -28.17 -7.24 5.63
CA GLN A 84 -28.53 -8.22 4.63
C GLN A 84 -28.96 -7.55 3.34
N CYS A 85 -28.11 -7.63 2.34
CA CYS A 85 -28.41 -7.13 1.01
C CYS A 85 -29.23 -8.17 0.21
N PRO A 86 -30.18 -7.73 -0.64
CA PRO A 86 -30.57 -6.34 -0.93
C PRO A 86 -31.68 -5.80 0.00
N SER A 87 -32.06 -6.52 1.05
CA SER A 87 -33.15 -6.16 1.96
C SER A 87 -32.91 -4.84 2.70
N PHE A 88 -31.67 -4.62 3.11
CA PHE A 88 -31.20 -3.39 3.75
C PHE A 88 -29.86 -2.98 3.14
N GLN A 89 -29.79 -1.72 2.70
CA GLN A 89 -28.58 -1.11 2.18
C GLN A 89 -28.30 0.21 2.90
N LEU A 90 -27.04 0.43 3.23
CA LEU A 90 -26.50 1.68 3.72
C LEU A 90 -25.45 2.18 2.72
N VAL A 91 -25.62 3.40 2.25
CA VAL A 91 -24.65 4.10 1.41
C VAL A 91 -24.19 5.37 2.13
N LEU A 92 -22.89 5.51 2.34
CA LEU A 92 -22.27 6.76 2.79
C LEU A 92 -21.77 7.52 1.58
N THR A 93 -22.14 8.79 1.49
CA THR A 93 -21.75 9.68 0.40
C THR A 93 -21.13 10.95 0.99
N ASP A 94 -19.92 11.27 0.59
CA ASP A 94 -19.32 12.58 0.79
C ASP A 94 -19.95 13.56 -0.21
N VAL A 95 -20.53 14.65 0.28
CA VAL A 95 -21.30 15.58 -0.54
C VAL A 95 -20.50 16.86 -0.76
N GLY A 96 -20.13 17.10 -2.01
CA GLY A 96 -19.37 18.27 -2.44
C GLY A 96 -19.71 18.67 -3.87
N ALA A 97 -18.80 19.40 -4.52
CA ALA A 97 -18.94 19.74 -5.95
C ALA A 97 -19.02 18.48 -6.82
N THR A 98 -18.28 17.44 -6.44
CA THR A 98 -18.42 16.08 -6.96
C THR A 98 -18.71 15.16 -5.79
N SER A 99 -19.96 14.73 -5.63
CA SER A 99 -20.29 13.76 -4.57
C SER A 99 -19.58 12.44 -4.82
N ARG A 100 -19.02 11.85 -3.76
CA ARG A 100 -18.27 10.59 -3.82
C ARG A 100 -18.87 9.59 -2.85
N ARG A 101 -19.06 8.35 -3.30
CA ARG A 101 -19.46 7.27 -2.41
C ARG A 101 -18.26 6.87 -1.56
N LEU A 102 -18.45 6.83 -0.25
CA LEU A 102 -17.44 6.44 0.72
C LEU A 102 -17.55 4.96 1.09
N ILE A 103 -18.77 4.50 1.38
CA ILE A 103 -19.06 3.13 1.78
C ILE A 103 -20.38 2.72 1.15
N ASN A 104 -20.47 1.48 0.69
CA ASN A 104 -21.74 0.80 0.45
C ASN A 104 -21.73 -0.55 1.17
N SER A 105 -22.71 -0.76 2.04
CA SER A 105 -22.79 -1.93 2.91
C SER A 105 -22.97 -3.25 2.18
N CYS A 106 -23.27 -3.20 0.88
CA CYS A 106 -23.43 -4.36 0.02
C CYS A 106 -22.18 -4.66 -0.82
N ASP A 107 -21.11 -3.87 -0.66
CA ASP A 107 -19.84 -4.14 -1.32
C ASP A 107 -19.10 -5.29 -0.61
N ASN A 108 -18.30 -6.05 -1.36
CA ASN A 108 -17.61 -7.24 -0.83
C ASN A 108 -16.49 -6.92 0.16
N ASP A 109 -15.92 -5.71 0.08
CA ASP A 109 -14.83 -5.26 0.94
C ASP A 109 -15.19 -3.87 1.48
N ILE A 110 -15.58 -3.81 2.75
CA ILE A 110 -15.94 -2.58 3.43
C ILE A 110 -14.69 -2.10 4.19
N PRO A 111 -14.18 -0.89 3.90
CA PRO A 111 -13.01 -0.37 4.59
C PRO A 111 -13.29 -0.19 6.09
N SER A 112 -12.31 -0.55 6.94
CA SER A 112 -12.40 -0.32 8.38
C SER A 112 -12.31 1.15 8.75
N GLU A 113 -11.66 1.95 7.90
CA GLU A 113 -11.39 3.37 8.12
C GLU A 113 -11.52 4.14 6.81
N VAL A 114 -12.22 5.27 6.82
CA VAL A 114 -12.41 6.14 5.65
C VAL A 114 -12.31 7.60 6.06
N TRP A 115 -11.77 8.43 5.16
CA TRP A 115 -11.74 9.88 5.29
C TRP A 115 -12.66 10.52 4.26
N SER A 116 -13.51 11.42 4.72
CA SER A 116 -14.33 12.25 3.83
C SER A 116 -13.45 13.32 3.14
N PHE A 117 -13.94 13.89 2.04
CA PHE A 117 -13.27 14.96 1.30
C PHE A 117 -13.82 16.34 1.68
N THR A 118 -15.05 16.38 2.18
CA THR A 118 -15.75 17.58 2.60
C THR A 118 -16.16 17.49 4.07
N ASN A 119 -16.73 18.58 4.57
CA ASN A 119 -17.31 18.64 5.89
C ASN A 119 -18.74 18.06 5.95
N ILE A 120 -19.24 17.42 4.88
CA ILE A 120 -20.61 16.91 4.79
C ILE A 120 -20.62 15.46 4.31
N VAL A 121 -21.16 14.57 5.15
CA VAL A 121 -21.38 13.16 4.79
C VAL A 121 -22.86 12.84 4.96
N VAL A 122 -23.47 12.24 3.94
CA VAL A 122 -24.84 11.77 3.94
C VAL A 122 -24.87 10.25 3.99
N MET A 123 -25.60 9.71 4.95
CA MET A 123 -25.92 8.30 5.09
C MET A 123 -27.32 8.07 4.53
N THR A 124 -27.42 7.28 3.46
CA THR A 124 -28.68 6.88 2.86
C THR A 124 -28.97 5.44 3.26
N PHE A 125 -30.09 5.23 3.96
CA PHE A 125 -30.61 3.92 4.32
C PHE A 125 -31.74 3.56 3.36
N LEU A 126 -31.69 2.37 2.78
CA LEU A 126 -32.70 1.82 1.90
C LEU A 126 -33.20 0.49 2.48
N VAL A 127 -34.51 0.39 2.71
CA VAL A 127 -35.16 -0.81 3.24
C VAL A 127 -36.17 -1.31 2.21
N SER A 128 -35.87 -2.44 1.56
CA SER A 128 -36.71 -2.99 0.49
C SER A 128 -37.67 -4.07 0.99
N LEU A 129 -37.19 -4.96 1.87
CA LEU A 129 -37.95 -6.10 2.40
C LEU A 129 -38.05 -6.03 3.93
N GLU A 130 -38.78 -7.00 4.51
CA GLU A 130 -38.96 -7.10 5.95
C GLU A 130 -37.61 -7.27 6.66
N SER A 131 -37.46 -6.57 7.79
CA SER A 131 -36.18 -6.41 8.47
C SER A 131 -35.74 -7.70 9.15
N GLN A 132 -34.50 -8.08 8.87
CA GLN A 132 -33.76 -9.03 9.69
C GLN A 132 -32.85 -8.27 10.65
N ALA A 133 -32.12 -8.98 11.51
CA ALA A 133 -31.19 -8.33 12.42
C ALA A 133 -30.14 -7.52 11.64
N ILE A 134 -30.00 -6.25 11.97
CA ILE A 134 -28.99 -5.34 11.41
C ILE A 134 -28.14 -4.74 12.54
N GLN A 135 -26.87 -4.51 12.24
CA GLN A 135 -25.95 -3.82 13.13
C GLN A 135 -25.07 -2.88 12.32
N VAL A 136 -25.23 -1.58 12.55
CA VAL A 136 -24.39 -0.53 11.97
C VAL A 136 -23.84 0.30 13.12
N ILE A 137 -22.52 0.29 13.27
CA ILE A 137 -21.79 1.09 14.25
C ILE A 137 -20.70 1.86 13.52
N LEU A 138 -20.89 3.17 13.40
CA LEU A 138 -19.97 4.09 12.74
C LEU A 138 -19.57 5.19 13.69
N ASN A 139 -18.28 5.49 13.77
CA ASN A 139 -17.77 6.58 14.59
C ASN A 139 -17.17 7.66 13.70
N PHE A 140 -17.81 8.82 13.68
CA PHE A 140 -17.40 10.02 12.96
C PHE A 140 -16.62 10.92 13.89
N THR A 141 -15.43 11.32 13.48
CA THR A 141 -14.61 12.32 14.18
C THR A 141 -14.22 13.40 13.19
N ALA A 142 -14.63 14.64 13.44
CA ALA A 142 -14.22 15.78 12.66
C ALA A 142 -12.75 16.09 12.97
N ILE A 143 -11.93 16.11 11.93
CA ILE A 143 -10.50 16.42 11.98
C ILE A 143 -10.19 17.53 10.97
N PRO A 144 -9.12 18.31 11.16
CA PRO A 144 -8.66 19.26 10.15
C PRO A 144 -8.49 18.60 8.78
N ALA A 145 -8.92 19.28 7.70
CA ALA A 145 -8.79 18.74 6.34
C ALA A 145 -7.35 18.37 5.95
N ASN A 146 -6.37 19.05 6.55
CA ASN A 146 -4.95 18.79 6.32
C ASN A 146 -4.43 17.49 6.94
N ASP A 147 -5.19 16.89 7.87
CA ASP A 147 -4.84 15.66 8.59
C ASP A 147 -5.31 14.40 7.85
N ARG A 148 -5.88 14.55 6.65
CA ARG A 148 -6.12 13.39 5.77
C ARG A 148 -4.80 12.69 5.45
N PRO A 149 -4.81 11.35 5.28
CA PRO A 149 -3.61 10.59 4.99
C PRO A 149 -2.90 11.13 3.74
N LYS A 150 -1.59 11.31 3.85
CA LYS A 150 -0.70 11.80 2.79
C LYS A 150 0.53 10.92 2.73
N LEU A 151 1.16 10.88 1.56
CA LEU A 151 2.45 10.23 1.40
C LEU A 151 3.46 10.85 2.37
N GLU A 152 4.26 9.99 2.97
CA GLU A 152 5.32 10.37 3.90
C GLU A 152 6.62 10.49 3.12
N ILE A 153 7.29 11.64 3.21
CA ILE A 153 8.65 11.83 2.68
C ILE A 153 9.64 11.90 3.84
N VAL A 154 10.65 11.04 3.81
CA VAL A 154 11.67 10.95 4.85
C VAL A 154 13.06 11.03 4.21
N PHE A 155 13.85 12.01 4.64
CA PHE A 155 15.23 12.16 4.23
C PHE A 155 16.15 11.39 5.17
N SER A 156 16.89 10.42 4.65
CA SER A 156 17.93 9.70 5.40
C SER A 156 19.29 10.41 5.33
N SER A 157 19.45 11.33 4.38
CA SER A 157 20.52 12.31 4.31
C SER A 157 20.07 13.50 3.44
N GLU A 158 20.92 14.51 3.25
CA GLU A 158 20.64 15.64 2.36
C GLU A 158 20.34 15.25 0.91
N LYS A 159 20.83 14.09 0.45
CA LYS A 159 20.73 13.67 -0.95
C LYS A 159 19.91 12.40 -1.16
N ARG A 160 19.41 11.75 -0.11
CA ARG A 160 18.68 10.49 -0.27
C ARG A 160 17.63 10.30 0.80
N GLY A 161 16.62 9.51 0.47
CA GLY A 161 15.48 9.27 1.32
C GLY A 161 14.50 8.30 0.70
N TYR A 162 13.30 8.28 1.24
CA TYR A 162 12.20 7.50 0.71
C TYR A 162 10.87 8.24 0.81
N ILE A 163 9.95 7.86 -0.07
CA ILE A 163 8.55 8.25 -0.07
C ILE A 163 7.73 6.98 0.13
N GLN A 164 6.77 6.99 1.05
CA GLN A 164 5.98 5.80 1.35
C GLN A 164 4.52 6.11 1.63
N THR A 165 3.69 5.07 1.52
CA THR A 165 2.32 5.12 2.04
C THR A 165 2.32 5.33 3.57
N PRO A 166 1.27 5.93 4.16
CA PRO A 166 1.25 6.27 5.58
C PRO A 166 1.55 5.09 6.49
N ASN A 167 2.51 5.24 7.40
CA ASN A 167 2.94 4.22 8.36
C ASN A 167 3.34 2.87 7.72
N TRP A 168 3.96 2.90 6.53
CA TRP A 168 4.36 1.68 5.85
C TRP A 168 5.40 0.87 6.67
N ASP A 169 5.08 -0.40 6.92
CA ASP A 169 5.92 -1.41 7.58
C ASP A 169 6.00 -2.72 6.78
N GLY A 170 5.42 -2.75 5.57
CA GLY A 170 5.30 -3.93 4.72
C GLY A 170 4.10 -4.84 5.04
N ILE A 171 3.30 -4.52 6.06
CA ILE A 171 2.13 -5.31 6.49
C ILE A 171 0.87 -4.44 6.55
N LYS A 172 1.01 -3.20 6.99
CA LYS A 172 -0.07 -2.23 7.14
C LYS A 172 -0.60 -1.81 5.78
N LYS A 173 -1.93 -1.83 5.65
CA LYS A 173 -2.63 -1.44 4.43
C LYS A 173 -2.70 0.08 4.28
N TYR A 174 -2.61 0.57 3.05
CA TYR A 174 -2.84 2.00 2.80
C TYR A 174 -4.32 2.37 2.92
N PRO A 175 -4.65 3.63 3.30
CA PRO A 175 -6.03 4.10 3.30
C PRO A 175 -6.66 4.11 1.91
N VAL A 176 -7.94 3.74 1.83
CA VAL A 176 -8.78 3.94 0.63
C VAL A 176 -9.02 5.42 0.38
N LEU A 177 -9.39 5.78 -0.85
CA LEU A 177 -9.74 7.15 -1.27
C LEU A 177 -8.62 8.16 -1.00
N MET A 178 -7.37 7.72 -1.08
CA MET A 178 -6.20 8.55 -0.93
C MET A 178 -5.91 9.26 -2.27
N ASP A 179 -5.50 10.52 -2.20
CA ASP A 179 -5.04 11.30 -3.35
C ASP A 179 -3.96 12.26 -2.83
N SER A 180 -2.70 11.90 -3.07
CA SER A 180 -1.58 12.56 -2.41
C SER A 180 -0.39 12.77 -3.33
N TRP A 181 0.19 13.96 -3.22
CA TRP A 181 1.30 14.43 -4.04
C TRP A 181 2.49 14.77 -3.16
N VAL A 182 3.68 14.37 -3.62
CA VAL A 182 4.97 14.76 -3.06
C VAL A 182 5.84 15.32 -4.17
N LYS A 183 6.57 16.40 -3.88
CA LYS A 183 7.56 16.99 -4.78
C LYS A 183 8.96 16.82 -4.19
N ILE A 184 9.90 16.38 -5.02
CA ILE A 184 11.33 16.42 -4.73
C ILE A 184 11.96 17.46 -5.63
N ASP A 185 12.55 18.50 -5.03
CA ASP A 185 13.36 19.48 -5.73
C ASP A 185 14.76 18.90 -6.00
N VAL A 186 15.18 18.92 -7.26
CA VAL A 186 16.48 18.41 -7.69
C VAL A 186 17.38 19.62 -7.96
N PRO A 187 18.53 19.75 -7.25
CA PRO A 187 19.47 20.84 -7.45
C PRO A 187 19.96 20.94 -8.90
N GLN A 188 20.43 22.13 -9.29
CA GLN A 188 21.06 22.32 -10.60
C GLN A 188 22.26 21.38 -10.78
N LEU A 189 22.52 20.99 -12.03
CA LEU A 189 23.59 20.06 -12.41
C LEU A 189 23.53 18.73 -11.65
N SER A 190 22.32 18.32 -11.23
CA SER A 190 22.09 17.05 -10.56
C SER A 190 21.01 16.24 -11.29
N SER A 191 20.84 14.98 -10.88
CA SER A 191 19.84 14.05 -11.39
C SER A 191 19.31 13.22 -10.25
N VAL A 192 18.06 12.79 -10.36
CA VAL A 192 17.41 11.97 -9.33
C VAL A 192 17.30 10.53 -9.81
N MET A 193 17.74 9.60 -8.97
CA MET A 193 17.55 8.17 -9.15
C MET A 193 16.39 7.72 -8.27
N VAL A 194 15.50 6.89 -8.81
CA VAL A 194 14.35 6.34 -8.07
C VAL A 194 14.19 4.85 -8.30
N SER A 195 13.67 4.14 -7.31
CA SER A 195 13.22 2.75 -7.42
C SER A 195 12.06 2.45 -6.45
N LEU A 196 11.24 1.45 -6.80
CA LEU A 196 10.31 0.81 -5.87
C LEU A 196 10.66 -0.68 -5.81
N PRO A 197 11.52 -1.10 -4.86
CA PRO A 197 11.83 -2.51 -4.67
C PRO A 197 10.65 -3.31 -4.12
N HIS A 198 9.80 -2.67 -3.30
CA HIS A 198 8.59 -3.26 -2.75
C HIS A 198 7.38 -2.40 -3.09
N MET A 199 6.41 -3.01 -3.75
CA MET A 199 5.15 -2.38 -4.11
C MET A 199 4.07 -3.44 -4.04
N ASP A 200 2.93 -3.11 -3.45
CA ASP A 200 1.78 -3.98 -3.40
C ASP A 200 0.54 -3.08 -3.42
N LEU A 201 0.04 -2.85 -4.64
CA LEU A 201 -1.11 -1.99 -4.92
C LEU A 201 -2.17 -2.81 -5.66
N GLU A 202 -3.44 -2.47 -5.47
CA GLU A 202 -4.51 -3.03 -6.28
C GLU A 202 -4.33 -2.64 -7.76
N GLY A 203 -4.83 -3.47 -8.68
CA GLY A 203 -4.78 -3.19 -10.10
C GLY A 203 -5.17 -4.41 -10.92
N GLU A 204 -5.49 -4.24 -12.20
CA GLU A 204 -5.77 -5.37 -13.09
C GLU A 204 -4.48 -5.85 -13.75
N SER A 205 -3.66 -4.92 -14.22
CA SER A 205 -2.34 -5.17 -14.82
C SER A 205 -1.34 -4.12 -14.36
N SER A 206 -0.05 -4.45 -14.37
CA SER A 206 0.99 -3.58 -13.80
C SER A 206 1.17 -2.21 -14.46
N ASN A 207 0.62 -2.02 -15.66
CA ASN A 207 0.72 -0.76 -16.42
C ASN A 207 -0.64 -0.11 -16.69
N ILE A 208 -1.75 -0.69 -16.21
CA ILE A 208 -3.11 -0.16 -16.38
C ILE A 208 -3.73 -0.12 -14.99
N CYS A 209 -3.72 1.08 -14.41
CA CYS A 209 -3.99 1.33 -13.00
C CYS A 209 -5.20 2.26 -12.84
N PRO A 210 -6.43 1.83 -13.20
CA PRO A 210 -7.60 2.71 -13.18
C PRO A 210 -8.08 3.03 -11.76
N ASN A 211 -7.74 2.19 -10.79
CA ASN A 211 -8.21 2.25 -9.41
C ASN A 211 -7.14 2.83 -8.49
N ASP A 212 -6.09 2.04 -8.29
CA ASP A 212 -4.99 2.34 -7.40
C ASP A 212 -3.71 2.40 -8.23
N GLY A 213 -2.90 3.42 -8.00
CA GLY A 213 -1.71 3.62 -8.82
C GLY A 213 -0.73 4.60 -8.22
N ILE A 214 0.54 4.38 -8.54
CA ILE A 214 1.60 5.36 -8.35
C ILE A 214 2.04 5.90 -9.70
N GLU A 215 2.12 7.22 -9.78
CA GLU A 215 2.53 7.96 -10.96
C GLU A 215 3.73 8.84 -10.67
N LEU A 216 4.67 8.89 -11.61
CA LEU A 216 5.82 9.78 -11.56
C LEU A 216 5.73 10.80 -12.70
N TYR A 217 5.97 12.06 -12.35
CA TYR A 217 6.06 13.15 -13.32
C TYR A 217 7.41 13.87 -13.18
N VAL A 218 7.97 14.29 -14.31
CA VAL A 218 9.23 15.04 -14.37
C VAL A 218 8.95 16.44 -14.90
N ASN A 219 9.67 17.43 -14.39
CA ASN A 219 9.52 18.87 -14.66
C ASN A 219 8.21 19.48 -14.13
N ASP A 220 7.06 18.98 -14.56
CA ASP A 220 5.72 19.48 -14.22
C ASP A 220 4.66 18.36 -14.18
N THR A 221 3.45 18.70 -13.72
CA THR A 221 2.29 17.79 -13.63
C THR A 221 1.28 17.99 -14.77
N SER A 222 1.61 18.78 -15.80
CA SER A 222 0.72 19.10 -16.91
C SER A 222 0.80 18.09 -18.06
N HIS A 223 1.92 17.39 -18.15
CA HIS A 223 2.14 16.30 -19.10
C HIS A 223 1.71 14.95 -18.52
N ARG A 224 1.65 13.93 -19.38
CA ARG A 224 1.40 12.55 -18.94
C ARG A 224 2.52 12.05 -18.01
N PRO A 225 2.21 11.17 -17.05
CA PRO A 225 3.23 10.61 -16.17
C PRO A 225 4.29 9.86 -17.00
N VAL A 226 5.56 10.01 -16.61
CA VAL A 226 6.67 9.22 -17.20
C VAL A 226 6.60 7.75 -16.80
N LEU A 227 5.89 7.46 -15.71
CA LEU A 227 5.68 6.13 -15.19
C LEU A 227 4.33 6.09 -14.48
N SER A 228 3.52 5.08 -14.79
CA SER A 228 2.31 4.72 -14.04
C SER A 228 2.39 3.21 -13.74
N ARG A 229 2.29 2.84 -12.47
CA ARG A 229 2.44 1.45 -12.00
C ARG A 229 1.47 1.12 -10.86
N CYS A 230 1.11 -0.16 -10.80
CA CYS A 230 0.32 -0.81 -9.77
C CYS A 230 0.64 -2.31 -9.77
N LYS A 231 -0.06 -3.12 -8.96
CA LYS A 231 0.29 -4.53 -8.67
C LYS A 231 1.62 -4.68 -7.92
N ASN A 232 1.96 -5.93 -7.60
CA ASN A 232 3.25 -6.30 -7.04
C ASN A 232 4.32 -6.45 -8.12
N VAL A 233 4.62 -5.35 -8.82
CA VAL A 233 5.67 -5.31 -9.85
C VAL A 233 6.67 -4.22 -9.52
N PRO A 234 7.88 -4.58 -9.01
CA PRO A 234 8.91 -3.62 -8.66
C PRO A 234 9.28 -2.68 -9.81
N ILE A 235 9.64 -1.45 -9.44
CA ILE A 235 10.25 -0.50 -10.37
C ILE A 235 11.75 -0.55 -10.16
N PRO A 236 12.53 -1.09 -11.12
CA PRO A 236 13.97 -1.12 -11.01
C PRO A 236 14.54 0.30 -11.00
N PRO A 237 15.80 0.47 -10.59
CA PRO A 237 16.38 1.79 -10.50
C PRO A 237 16.38 2.54 -11.84
N ARG A 238 15.93 3.80 -11.81
CA ARG A 238 15.83 4.69 -12.99
C ARG A 238 16.40 6.06 -12.65
N LEU A 239 17.15 6.63 -13.58
CA LEU A 239 17.73 7.96 -13.47
C LEU A 239 16.92 8.96 -14.31
N PHE A 240 16.59 10.09 -13.70
CA PHE A 240 15.88 11.20 -14.34
C PHE A 240 16.70 12.48 -14.26
N GLN A 241 16.95 13.09 -15.40
CA GLN A 241 17.54 14.43 -15.52
C GLN A 241 16.40 15.45 -15.53
N THR A 242 16.03 15.95 -14.36
CA THR A 242 14.88 16.84 -14.15
C THR A 242 15.17 17.79 -12.98
N PRO A 243 14.69 19.05 -12.99
CA PRO A 243 14.80 19.96 -11.85
C PRO A 243 13.80 19.62 -10.73
N ALA A 244 12.76 18.85 -11.02
CA ALA A 244 11.79 18.40 -10.03
C ALA A 244 11.19 17.04 -10.40
N LEU A 245 10.95 16.21 -9.39
CA LEU A 245 10.19 14.96 -9.52
C LEU A 245 8.92 15.08 -8.69
N TYR A 246 7.79 14.73 -9.27
CA TYR A 246 6.51 14.64 -8.57
C TYR A 246 6.10 13.18 -8.48
N VAL A 247 5.68 12.78 -7.29
CA VAL A 247 5.13 11.46 -7.00
C VAL A 247 3.66 11.65 -6.64
N HIS A 248 2.78 11.01 -7.38
CA HIS A 248 1.35 10.98 -7.13
C HIS A 248 0.94 9.56 -6.77
N PHE A 249 0.21 9.42 -5.66
CA PHE A 249 -0.45 8.17 -5.32
C PHE A 249 -1.95 8.43 -5.16
N TYR A 250 -2.74 7.55 -5.77
CA TYR A 250 -4.19 7.56 -5.66
C TYR A 250 -4.72 6.15 -5.38
N SER A 251 -5.85 6.10 -4.66
CA SER A 251 -6.63 4.89 -4.44
C SER A 251 -8.13 5.16 -4.55
N ASN A 252 -8.91 4.14 -4.91
CA ASN A 252 -10.37 4.22 -4.98
C ASN A 252 -11.03 3.83 -3.63
N GLU A 253 -12.35 3.62 -3.62
CA GLU A 253 -13.09 3.20 -2.42
C GLU A 253 -13.02 1.70 -2.08
N TYR A 254 -12.30 0.91 -2.87
CA TYR A 254 -12.28 -0.55 -2.81
C TYR A 254 -10.89 -1.08 -2.54
N GLY A 255 -10.82 -2.12 -1.70
CA GLY A 255 -9.56 -2.83 -1.52
C GLY A 255 -8.48 -1.96 -0.87
N SER A 256 -7.55 -2.63 -0.22
CA SER A 256 -6.28 -2.00 0.10
C SER A 256 -5.25 -3.08 0.32
N ASN A 257 -4.07 -2.81 -0.20
CA ASN A 257 -2.90 -3.66 -0.10
C ASN A 257 -1.85 -3.00 0.78
N THR A 258 -0.68 -3.63 0.92
CA THR A 258 0.35 -3.17 1.87
C THR A 258 1.08 -1.91 1.43
N GLY A 259 0.83 -1.39 0.22
CA GLY A 259 1.34 -0.10 -0.23
C GLY A 259 2.75 -0.18 -0.79
N PHE A 260 3.53 0.88 -0.59
CA PHE A 260 4.87 0.95 -1.17
C PHE A 260 5.84 1.80 -0.35
N ARG A 261 7.13 1.58 -0.62
CA ARG A 261 8.22 2.49 -0.28
C ARG A 261 9.10 2.72 -1.52
N LEU A 262 9.04 3.95 -2.05
CA LEU A 262 9.86 4.48 -3.12
C LEU A 262 11.17 5.01 -2.52
N PHE A 263 12.31 4.58 -3.03
CA PHE A 263 13.60 5.19 -2.68
C PHE A 263 13.98 6.25 -3.69
N PHE A 264 14.59 7.34 -3.21
CA PHE A 264 15.17 8.37 -4.07
C PHE A 264 16.59 8.74 -3.61
N SER A 265 17.46 9.05 -4.56
CA SER A 265 18.78 9.62 -4.32
C SER A 265 19.14 10.66 -5.39
N ILE A 266 19.88 11.70 -5.01
CA ILE A 266 20.24 12.85 -5.85
C ILE A 266 21.75 12.82 -6.09
N HIS A 267 22.13 12.81 -7.36
CA HIS A 267 23.51 12.66 -7.82
C HIS A 267 23.93 13.84 -8.67
N ASN A 268 25.17 14.31 -8.48
CA ASN A 268 25.75 15.34 -9.36
C ASN A 268 25.99 14.74 -10.76
N GLN A 269 25.81 15.54 -11.81
CA GLN A 269 26.13 15.15 -13.19
C GLN A 269 27.57 14.67 -13.39
N SER A 270 28.54 15.15 -12.59
CA SER A 270 29.93 14.70 -12.65
C SER A 270 30.16 13.31 -12.04
N SER A 271 29.19 12.76 -11.32
CA SER A 271 29.30 11.50 -10.57
C SER A 271 28.00 10.70 -10.64
N LEU A 272 27.41 10.58 -11.84
CA LEU A 272 26.18 9.82 -12.02
C LEU A 272 26.44 8.30 -11.89
N PRO A 273 25.51 7.56 -11.27
CA PRO A 273 25.51 6.10 -11.35
C PRO A 273 25.51 5.66 -12.82
N VAL A 274 26.39 4.73 -13.17
CA VAL A 274 26.60 4.31 -14.56
C VAL A 274 25.82 3.01 -14.82
N ARG A 275 24.97 3.03 -15.85
CA ARG A 275 24.33 1.84 -16.39
C ARG A 275 25.10 1.35 -17.61
N LEU A 276 25.42 0.06 -17.63
CA LEU A 276 26.22 -0.57 -18.67
C LEU A 276 25.36 -1.06 -19.83
N ALA A 277 26.03 -1.45 -20.93
CA ALA A 277 25.38 -1.89 -22.16
C ALA A 277 24.55 -3.17 -22.01
N ASP A 278 24.90 -4.02 -21.04
CA ASP A 278 24.17 -5.25 -20.70
C ASP A 278 22.95 -4.99 -19.79
N GLY A 279 22.69 -3.72 -19.45
CA GLY A 279 21.54 -3.30 -18.66
C GLY A 279 21.78 -3.26 -17.14
N ARG A 280 22.90 -3.79 -16.65
CA ARG A 280 23.29 -3.78 -15.23
C ARG A 280 23.93 -2.46 -14.81
N TRP A 281 23.98 -2.22 -13.51
CA TRP A 281 24.61 -1.04 -12.91
C TRP A 281 26.06 -1.31 -12.51
N ASN A 282 26.92 -0.30 -12.68
CA ASN A 282 28.27 -0.30 -12.13
C ASN A 282 28.21 0.12 -10.65
N CYS A 283 28.25 -0.86 -9.77
CA CYS A 283 28.07 -0.68 -8.33
C CYS A 283 29.40 -0.57 -7.58
N SER A 284 30.53 -0.86 -8.23
CA SER A 284 31.88 -0.56 -7.74
C SER A 284 32.27 0.92 -7.91
N GLY A 285 31.39 1.75 -8.47
CA GLY A 285 31.65 3.16 -8.73
C GLY A 285 31.84 4.00 -7.46
N LEU A 286 32.46 5.18 -7.63
CA LEU A 286 32.46 6.22 -6.59
C LEU A 286 31.00 6.46 -6.16
N ASN A 287 30.73 6.38 -4.85
CA ASN A 287 29.43 6.64 -4.22
C ASN A 287 28.40 5.49 -4.21
N TRP A 288 28.81 4.22 -4.28
CA TRP A 288 27.90 3.06 -4.06
C TRP A 288 26.94 3.24 -2.87
N THR A 289 27.46 3.72 -1.74
CA THR A 289 26.69 3.95 -0.51
C THR A 289 25.53 4.94 -0.67
N ASP A 290 25.60 5.82 -1.67
CA ASP A 290 24.59 6.85 -1.91
C ASP A 290 23.36 6.28 -2.63
N PHE A 291 23.53 5.18 -3.37
CA PHE A 291 22.46 4.59 -4.18
C PHE A 291 22.27 3.08 -3.99
N SER A 292 23.00 2.43 -3.10
CA SER A 292 22.86 0.99 -2.80
C SER A 292 21.47 0.61 -2.32
N SER A 293 20.75 1.51 -1.64
CA SER A 293 19.37 1.29 -1.18
C SER A 293 18.35 1.11 -2.31
N HIS A 294 18.74 1.40 -3.56
CA HIS A 294 17.87 1.18 -4.71
C HIS A 294 17.78 -0.29 -5.13
N PHE A 295 18.72 -1.12 -4.68
CA PHE A 295 18.83 -2.53 -5.03
C PHE A 295 18.34 -3.41 -3.88
N SER A 296 17.61 -4.48 -4.25
CA SER A 296 17.06 -5.43 -3.30
C SER A 296 17.91 -6.67 -3.23
N CYS A 297 17.94 -7.30 -2.06
CA CYS A 297 18.36 -8.69 -1.90
C CYS A 297 17.29 -9.62 -2.50
N ASN A 298 17.42 -9.95 -3.79
CA ASN A 298 16.44 -10.75 -4.54
C ASN A 298 17.09 -11.87 -5.37
N LEU A 299 18.40 -12.08 -5.23
CA LEU A 299 19.22 -13.04 -5.97
C LEU A 299 19.25 -12.78 -7.49
N ASN A 300 18.84 -11.60 -7.92
CA ASN A 300 19.03 -11.12 -9.29
C ASN A 300 20.28 -10.25 -9.34
N SER A 301 21.11 -10.42 -10.37
CA SER A 301 22.32 -9.57 -10.54
C SER A 301 21.93 -8.28 -11.25
N ASP A 302 21.46 -7.29 -10.50
CA ASP A 302 21.20 -5.93 -11.02
C ASP A 302 22.51 -5.12 -11.13
N CYS A 303 23.52 -5.47 -10.33
CA CYS A 303 24.88 -4.94 -10.42
C CYS A 303 25.85 -5.91 -11.10
N VAL A 304 26.93 -5.38 -11.69
CA VAL A 304 28.03 -6.20 -12.19
C VAL A 304 28.68 -6.96 -11.03
N GLY A 305 28.91 -8.26 -11.22
CA GLY A 305 29.55 -9.09 -10.19
C GLY A 305 28.66 -9.39 -8.99
N SER A 306 27.35 -9.14 -9.09
CA SER A 306 26.37 -9.36 -8.01
C SER A 306 26.65 -8.56 -6.74
N GLU A 307 27.22 -7.37 -6.87
CA GLU A 307 27.57 -6.49 -5.73
C GLU A 307 26.36 -6.02 -4.92
N ASP A 308 25.20 -5.90 -5.56
CA ASP A 308 23.89 -5.66 -4.93
C ASP A 308 23.53 -6.76 -3.92
N GLU A 309 23.99 -7.98 -4.18
CA GLU A 309 23.73 -9.15 -3.35
C GLU A 309 24.79 -9.36 -2.27
N ALA A 310 25.84 -8.52 -2.23
CA ALA A 310 27.00 -8.70 -1.34
C ALA A 310 26.67 -8.58 0.15
N ILE A 311 25.64 -7.80 0.50
CA ILE A 311 25.26 -7.47 1.88
C ILE A 311 23.79 -7.85 2.08
N CYS A 312 23.50 -9.14 1.97
CA CYS A 312 22.16 -9.69 2.11
C CYS A 312 22.06 -10.67 3.29
N PRO A 313 20.87 -10.83 3.92
CA PRO A 313 20.69 -11.67 5.10
C PRO A 313 21.13 -13.13 4.92
N TYR A 314 21.12 -13.62 3.67
CA TYR A 314 21.53 -14.99 3.31
C TYR A 314 22.99 -15.11 2.87
N THR A 315 23.75 -14.03 2.83
CA THR A 315 25.16 -14.05 2.40
C THR A 315 26.13 -14.08 3.56
N SER A 316 27.38 -14.46 3.27
CA SER A 316 28.46 -14.50 4.27
C SER A 316 29.77 -14.05 3.65
N PRO A 317 30.63 -13.32 4.40
CA PRO A 317 31.99 -12.98 3.95
C PRO A 317 32.88 -14.18 3.61
N ARG A 318 32.46 -15.40 3.96
CA ARG A 318 33.17 -16.65 3.65
C ARG A 318 32.92 -17.14 2.23
N CYS A 319 31.91 -16.60 1.55
CA CYS A 319 31.52 -16.98 0.21
C CYS A 319 31.88 -15.91 -0.80
N GLY A 320 31.76 -16.23 -2.09
CA GLY A 320 31.83 -15.24 -3.14
C GLY A 320 30.72 -14.19 -2.99
N VAL A 321 30.91 -13.04 -3.63
CA VAL A 321 29.95 -11.93 -3.62
C VAL A 321 28.58 -12.43 -4.10
N GLY A 322 27.51 -12.12 -3.34
CA GLY A 322 26.15 -12.52 -3.66
C GLY A 322 25.81 -14.00 -3.48
N GLN A 323 26.73 -14.82 -2.96
CA GLN A 323 26.50 -16.25 -2.79
C GLN A 323 25.80 -16.57 -1.46
N PRO A 324 24.69 -17.33 -1.48
CA PRO A 324 24.05 -17.77 -0.26
C PRO A 324 24.94 -18.70 0.58
N PHE A 325 24.81 -18.58 1.90
CA PHE A 325 25.57 -19.34 2.88
C PHE A 325 24.66 -19.99 3.92
N PHE A 326 24.72 -21.31 4.03
CA PHE A 326 23.97 -22.09 5.02
C PHE A 326 24.87 -23.11 5.67
N GLU A 327 24.73 -23.33 6.98
CA GLU A 327 25.30 -24.48 7.72
C GLU A 327 26.80 -24.77 7.44
N LYS A 328 27.57 -23.75 7.02
CA LYS A 328 29.00 -23.79 6.62
C LYS A 328 29.31 -24.15 5.16
N SER A 329 28.39 -23.98 4.23
CA SER A 329 28.60 -24.19 2.80
C SER A 329 28.16 -22.97 1.98
N CYS A 330 28.87 -22.71 0.89
CA CYS A 330 28.53 -21.66 -0.07
C CYS A 330 27.78 -22.28 -1.24
N TYR A 331 26.68 -21.66 -1.62
CA TYR A 331 25.79 -22.15 -2.66
C TYR A 331 25.71 -21.16 -3.82
N ILE A 332 25.34 -21.67 -4.99
CA ILE A 332 24.95 -20.88 -6.15
C ILE A 332 23.57 -21.35 -6.56
N LEU A 333 22.64 -20.41 -6.67
CA LEU A 333 21.31 -20.65 -7.18
C LEU A 333 21.25 -20.20 -8.63
N GLU A 334 20.88 -21.11 -9.54
CA GLU A 334 20.63 -20.75 -10.93
C GLU A 334 19.19 -21.08 -11.30
N LYS A 335 18.50 -20.15 -12.00
CA LYS A 335 17.20 -20.43 -12.62
C LYS A 335 17.39 -21.53 -13.66
N PHE A 336 16.64 -22.62 -13.53
CA PHE A 336 16.78 -23.78 -14.41
C PHE A 336 15.55 -23.94 -15.29
N THR A 337 15.73 -24.53 -16.48
CA THR A 337 14.61 -24.73 -17.40
C THR A 337 13.60 -25.71 -16.78
N PRO A 338 12.29 -25.42 -16.85
CA PRO A 338 11.27 -26.23 -16.18
C PRO A 338 11.18 -27.69 -16.66
N ASN A 339 11.79 -28.02 -17.82
CA ASN A 339 11.85 -29.38 -18.37
C ASN A 339 13.24 -30.03 -18.27
N GLY A 340 14.18 -29.41 -17.56
CA GLY A 340 15.53 -29.93 -17.45
C GLY A 340 15.60 -31.19 -16.57
N THR A 341 16.49 -32.11 -16.92
CA THR A 341 16.72 -33.35 -16.18
C THR A 341 17.73 -33.15 -15.04
N TRP A 342 17.70 -34.04 -14.04
CA TRP A 342 18.73 -34.06 -12.99
C TRP A 342 20.15 -34.20 -13.54
N LYS A 343 20.31 -34.91 -14.67
CA LYS A 343 21.61 -35.05 -15.33
C LYS A 343 22.11 -33.71 -15.88
N GLU A 344 21.25 -32.95 -16.55
CA GLU A 344 21.61 -31.63 -17.07
C GLU A 344 21.93 -30.64 -15.95
N ALA A 345 21.19 -30.69 -14.83
CA ALA A 345 21.48 -29.88 -13.65
C ALA A 345 22.85 -30.24 -13.05
N PHE A 346 23.15 -31.53 -12.95
CA PHE A 346 24.44 -32.03 -12.47
C PHE A 346 25.60 -31.63 -13.40
N ASP A 347 25.45 -31.84 -14.72
CA ASP A 347 26.44 -31.46 -15.73
C ASP A 347 26.67 -29.94 -15.75
N PHE A 348 25.61 -29.15 -15.55
CA PHE A 348 25.69 -27.69 -15.41
C PHE A 348 26.54 -27.29 -14.21
N CYS A 349 26.28 -27.85 -13.03
CA CYS A 349 27.11 -27.59 -11.84
C CYS A 349 28.57 -28.01 -12.06
N LEU A 350 28.80 -29.19 -12.63
CA LEU A 350 30.14 -29.69 -12.94
C LEU A 350 30.91 -28.78 -13.91
N SER A 351 30.23 -28.23 -14.93
CA SER A 351 30.85 -27.33 -15.90
C SER A 351 31.40 -26.05 -15.26
N ARG A 352 30.86 -25.67 -14.09
CA ARG A 352 31.29 -24.53 -13.28
C ARG A 352 32.19 -24.94 -12.11
N GLY A 353 32.70 -26.17 -12.09
CA GLY A 353 33.58 -26.68 -11.03
C GLY A 353 32.88 -26.92 -9.70
N MET A 354 31.54 -27.05 -9.70
CA MET A 354 30.72 -27.26 -8.52
C MET A 354 30.12 -28.66 -8.51
N ARG A 355 29.50 -29.04 -7.39
CA ARG A 355 28.64 -30.22 -7.31
C ARG A 355 27.21 -29.79 -7.07
N LEU A 356 26.27 -30.57 -7.61
CA LEU A 356 24.87 -30.41 -7.26
C LEU A 356 24.71 -30.62 -5.75
N ALA A 357 24.02 -29.70 -5.07
CA ALA A 357 23.88 -29.72 -3.63
C ALA A 357 23.00 -30.89 -3.17
N SER A 358 23.42 -31.59 -2.11
CA SER A 358 22.54 -32.44 -1.31
C SER A 358 22.19 -31.72 -0.02
N LEU A 359 20.89 -31.47 0.19
CA LEU A 359 20.36 -30.82 1.39
C LEU A 359 20.02 -31.92 2.41
N ASN A 360 20.97 -32.26 3.27
CA ASN A 360 20.88 -33.45 4.12
C ASN A 360 20.30 -33.15 5.50
N THR A 361 20.16 -31.87 5.85
CA THR A 361 19.56 -31.42 7.10
C THR A 361 18.26 -30.66 6.86
N LEU A 362 17.37 -30.68 7.86
CA LEU A 362 16.13 -29.90 7.82
C LEU A 362 16.40 -28.39 7.74
N ALA A 363 17.48 -27.92 8.37
CA ALA A 363 17.91 -26.52 8.32
C ALA A 363 18.35 -26.11 6.91
N GLU A 364 19.22 -26.89 6.26
CA GLU A 364 19.62 -26.65 4.86
C GLU A 364 18.42 -26.66 3.90
N TRP A 365 17.50 -27.60 4.09
CA TRP A 365 16.27 -27.66 3.31
C TRP A 365 15.41 -26.41 3.48
N ASN A 366 15.11 -26.01 4.71
CA ASN A 366 14.28 -24.83 4.99
C ASN A 366 14.94 -23.56 4.45
N ASN A 367 16.24 -23.38 4.66
CA ASN A 367 16.98 -22.25 4.14
C ASN A 367 16.96 -22.18 2.61
N ALA A 368 17.13 -23.32 1.93
CA ALA A 368 17.03 -23.39 0.47
C ALA A 368 15.60 -23.06 -0.01
N VAL A 369 14.57 -23.56 0.67
CA VAL A 369 13.16 -23.23 0.34
C VAL A 369 12.88 -21.75 0.53
N ASP A 370 13.40 -21.13 1.60
CA ASP A 370 13.23 -19.70 1.84
C ASP A 370 13.96 -18.86 0.78
N LEU A 371 15.15 -19.26 0.32
CA LEU A 371 15.78 -18.61 -0.85
C LEU A 371 14.95 -18.71 -2.12
N LEU A 372 14.31 -19.86 -2.39
CA LEU A 372 13.50 -20.03 -3.60
C LEU A 372 12.31 -19.06 -3.61
N ARG A 373 11.78 -18.71 -2.43
CA ARG A 373 10.76 -17.65 -2.28
C ARG A 373 11.33 -16.27 -2.59
N VAL A 374 12.58 -16.00 -2.22
CA VAL A 374 13.27 -14.72 -2.50
C VAL A 374 13.57 -14.56 -4.01
N ALA A 375 14.04 -15.62 -4.67
CA ALA A 375 14.41 -15.58 -6.09
C ALA A 375 13.21 -15.54 -7.07
N ASP A 376 11.98 -15.69 -6.55
CA ASP A 376 10.73 -15.80 -7.30
C ASP A 376 10.84 -16.81 -8.46
N VAL A 377 11.26 -18.04 -8.12
CA VAL A 377 11.53 -19.12 -9.09
C VAL A 377 10.77 -20.38 -8.74
N GLY A 378 10.01 -20.90 -9.72
CA GLY A 378 9.33 -22.19 -9.58
C GLY A 378 10.26 -23.41 -9.68
N VAL A 379 11.38 -23.28 -10.41
CA VAL A 379 12.39 -24.33 -10.58
C VAL A 379 13.79 -23.70 -10.60
N ALA A 380 14.69 -24.16 -9.73
CA ALA A 380 16.07 -23.73 -9.71
C ALA A 380 17.00 -24.88 -9.33
N VAL A 381 18.26 -24.76 -9.75
CA VAL A 381 19.33 -25.70 -9.42
C VAL A 381 20.24 -25.05 -8.39
N VAL A 382 20.50 -25.79 -7.31
CA VAL A 382 21.40 -25.37 -6.23
C VAL A 382 22.73 -26.10 -6.40
N GLY A 383 23.78 -25.35 -6.78
CA GLY A 383 25.15 -25.83 -6.76
C GLY A 383 25.79 -25.54 -5.41
N MET A 384 26.66 -26.43 -4.94
CA MET A 384 27.49 -26.24 -3.75
C MET A 384 28.95 -26.13 -4.17
N LEU A 385 29.61 -25.06 -3.73
CA LEU A 385 31.07 -24.96 -3.85
C LEU A 385 31.69 -25.89 -2.82
N GLN A 386 32.53 -26.80 -3.29
CA GLN A 386 33.27 -27.70 -2.42
C GLN A 386 34.32 -26.86 -1.69
N MET A 387 33.99 -26.35 -0.49
CA MET A 387 34.99 -25.68 0.33
C MET A 387 36.10 -26.70 0.60
N PHE A 388 37.35 -26.29 0.29
CA PHE A 388 38.52 -27.04 0.69
C PHE A 388 38.42 -27.23 2.19
N VAL A 389 38.10 -28.45 2.61
CA VAL A 389 38.46 -28.95 3.92
C VAL A 389 39.98 -28.83 3.95
N GLN A 390 40.51 -27.72 4.49
CA GLN A 390 41.84 -27.75 5.07
C GLN A 390 41.78 -28.84 6.12
N ARG A 391 42.17 -30.05 5.74
CA ARG A 391 42.57 -31.08 6.67
C ARG A 391 43.65 -30.42 7.51
N GLN A 392 43.32 -30.06 8.75
CA GLN A 392 44.35 -29.86 9.75
C GLN A 392 45.13 -31.18 9.80
N MET A 393 46.40 -31.10 9.40
CA MET A 393 47.36 -32.19 9.57
C MET A 393 47.65 -32.40 11.04
#